data_AF-A0A7C6UKA7-F1
#
_entry.id   AF-A0A7C6UKA7-F1
#
_cell.length_a   1.000
_cell.length_b   1.000
_cell.length_c   1.000
_cell.angle_alpha   90.00
_cell.angle_beta   90.00
_cell.angle_gamma   90.00
#
_symmetry.space_group_name_H-M   'P 1'
#
loop_
_entity.id
_entity.type
_entity.pdbx_description
1 polymer ?
#
loop_
_entity_poly.entity_id
_entity_poly.type
_entity_poly.pdbx_seq_one_letter_code
_entity_poly.pdbx_strand_id
1 'polypeptide(L)'
;AFPIDQVANRFMVAYIKSLRDYNDAFFKDIDQDEIISILAEYSVVKDKELYKKMYPVGLNPNGYVKMKGIQLDLDWYKERELLKGELNAEDVVDNSFVDYAVELLGEYK
;
A
#
# COMPACT_ATOMS: atom_id res chain seq x y z
N ALA A 1 22.85 12.36 11.22
CA ALA A 1 21.75 11.97 10.32
C ALA A 1 21.54 10.47 10.49
N PHE A 2 20.29 9.99 10.52
CA PHE A 2 20.04 8.54 10.50
C PHE A 2 20.44 7.98 9.12
N PRO A 3 21.00 6.76 9.07
CA PRO A 3 21.14 6.01 7.82
C PRO A 3 19.82 5.92 7.04
N ILE A 4 19.87 6.03 5.70
CA ILE A 4 18.69 6.09 4.81
C ILE A 4 17.79 4.85 4.96
N ASP A 5 18.40 3.68 5.16
CA ASP A 5 17.77 2.40 5.44
C ASP A 5 16.92 2.43 6.72
N GLN A 6 17.38 3.06 7.79
CA GLN A 6 16.60 3.17 9.02
C GLN A 6 15.36 4.06 8.85
N VAL A 7 15.47 5.12 8.06
CA VAL A 7 14.33 6.01 7.78
C VAL A 7 13.30 5.27 6.92
N ALA A 8 13.75 4.57 5.88
CA ALA A 8 12.90 3.76 5.01
C ALA A 8 12.19 2.63 5.79
N ASN A 9 12.91 1.93 6.66
CA ASN A 9 12.33 0.90 7.55
C ASN A 9 11.23 1.47 8.45
N ARG A 10 11.49 2.60 9.13
CA ARG A 10 10.49 3.24 10.00
C ARG A 10 9.29 3.74 9.23
N PHE A 11 9.50 4.29 8.03
CA PHE A 11 8.43 4.69 7.14
C PHE A 11 7.56 3.48 6.75
N MET A 12 8.17 2.37 6.31
CA MET A 12 7.43 1.18 5.90
C MET A 12 6.64 0.57 7.06
N VAL A 13 7.20 0.54 8.27
CA VAL A 13 6.48 0.10 9.47
C VAL A 13 5.24 0.98 9.72
N ALA A 14 5.37 2.31 9.64
CA ALA A 14 4.25 3.21 9.83
C ALA A 14 3.20 3.07 8.71
N TYR A 15 3.65 2.92 7.46
CA TYR A 15 2.80 2.69 6.32
C TYR A 15 1.98 1.41 6.48
N ILE A 16 2.61 0.27 6.81
CA ILE A 16 1.90 -1.00 7.02
C ILE A 16 0.90 -0.91 8.17
N LYS A 17 1.22 -0.20 9.26
CA LYS A 17 0.22 0.07 10.32
C LYS A 17 -1.00 0.79 9.76
N SER A 18 -0.82 1.84 8.97
CA SER A 18 -1.93 2.56 8.35
C SER A 18 -2.75 1.71 7.37
N LEU A 19 -2.11 0.76 6.67
CA LEU A 19 -2.82 -0.20 5.82
C LEU A 19 -3.71 -1.13 6.65
N ARG A 20 -3.27 -1.50 7.86
CA ARG A 20 -4.05 -2.33 8.78
C ARG A 20 -5.21 -1.55 9.36
N ASP A 21 -4.99 -0.31 9.81
CA ASP A 21 -6.07 0.57 10.28
C ASP A 21 -7.15 0.77 9.19
N TYR A 22 -6.74 0.96 7.93
CA TYR A 22 -7.64 1.01 6.79
C TYR A 22 -8.43 -0.30 6.61
N ASN A 23 -7.74 -1.44 6.61
CA ASN A 23 -8.39 -2.74 6.41
C ASN A 23 -9.33 -3.09 7.59
N ASP A 24 -8.94 -2.80 8.82
CA ASP A 24 -9.73 -2.99 10.02
C ASP A 24 -11.01 -2.14 9.97
N ALA A 25 -10.93 -0.88 9.51
CA ALA A 25 -12.08 0.00 9.31
C ALA A 25 -13.08 -0.49 8.26
N PHE A 26 -12.60 -0.98 7.11
CA PHE A 26 -13.48 -1.32 5.99
C PHE A 26 -13.90 -2.79 5.93
N PHE A 27 -13.19 -3.69 6.61
CA PHE A 27 -13.47 -5.13 6.57
C PHE A 27 -13.79 -5.74 7.95
N LYS A 28 -13.50 -5.03 9.04
CA LYS A 28 -13.81 -5.50 10.41
C LYS A 28 -14.62 -4.50 11.24
N ASP A 29 -15.00 -3.36 10.65
CA ASP A 29 -15.75 -2.28 11.30
C ASP A 29 -15.08 -1.71 12.57
N ILE A 30 -13.74 -1.74 12.65
CA ILE A 30 -12.97 -1.18 13.77
C ILE A 30 -12.55 0.25 13.42
N ASP A 31 -12.87 1.22 14.28
CA ASP A 31 -12.50 2.65 14.12
C ASP A 31 -12.91 3.29 12.77
N GLN A 32 -13.96 2.75 12.15
CA GLN A 32 -14.39 3.13 10.79
C GLN A 32 -14.68 4.63 10.63
N ASP A 33 -15.40 5.25 11.58
CA ASP A 33 -15.74 6.68 11.48
C ASP A 33 -14.51 7.60 11.58
N GLU A 34 -13.49 7.19 12.33
CA GLU A 34 -12.22 7.93 12.43
C GLU A 34 -11.45 7.86 11.10
N ILE A 35 -11.29 6.65 10.56
CA ILE A 35 -10.62 6.44 9.27
C ILE A 35 -11.35 7.16 8.13
N ILE A 36 -12.69 7.10 8.09
CA ILE A 36 -13.48 7.86 7.11
C ILE A 36 -13.27 9.37 7.27
N SER A 37 -13.15 9.87 8.51
CA SER A 37 -12.90 11.29 8.76
C SER A 37 -11.54 11.73 8.23
N ILE A 38 -10.48 10.94 8.46
CA ILE A 38 -9.14 11.20 7.93
C ILE A 38 -9.15 11.17 6.39
N LEU A 39 -9.77 10.15 5.80
CA LEU A 39 -9.85 10.02 4.34
C LEU A 39 -10.63 11.17 3.70
N ALA A 40 -11.73 11.60 4.31
CA ALA A 40 -12.50 12.75 3.83
C ALA A 40 -11.72 14.06 3.94
N GLU A 41 -10.90 14.23 4.97
CA GLU A 41 -10.05 15.41 5.13
C GLU A 41 -8.97 15.47 4.03
N TYR A 42 -8.23 14.38 3.83
CA TYR A 42 -6.99 14.40 3.03
C TYR A 42 -7.14 13.89 1.58
N SER A 43 -8.22 13.20 1.22
CA SER A 43 -8.40 12.64 -0.12
C SER A 43 -9.44 13.39 -0.97
N VAL A 44 -9.80 12.86 -2.15
CA VAL A 44 -10.72 13.54 -3.08
C VAL A 44 -12.20 13.41 -2.67
N VAL A 45 -12.59 12.30 -2.05
CA VAL A 45 -13.99 12.06 -1.65
C VAL A 45 -14.25 12.76 -0.32
N LYS A 46 -15.13 13.77 -0.32
CA LYS A 46 -15.42 14.59 0.88
C LYS A 46 -16.68 14.17 1.62
N ASP A 47 -17.60 13.47 0.94
CA ASP A 47 -18.81 12.95 1.54
C ASP A 47 -18.50 11.69 2.36
N LYS A 48 -18.58 11.81 3.68
CA LYS A 48 -18.33 10.69 4.62
C LYS A 48 -19.31 9.55 4.44
N GLU A 49 -20.57 9.84 4.10
CA GLU A 49 -21.61 8.82 3.93
C GLU A 49 -21.43 8.06 2.62
N LEU A 50 -20.69 8.61 1.65
CA LEU A 50 -20.33 7.91 0.43
C LEU A 50 -19.33 6.79 0.69
N TYR A 51 -18.38 6.96 1.61
CA TYR A 51 -17.42 5.90 1.97
C TYR A 51 -18.09 4.61 2.45
N LYS A 52 -19.22 4.73 3.15
CA LYS A 52 -20.01 3.58 3.66
C LYS A 52 -20.72 2.79 2.55
N LYS A 53 -20.78 3.34 1.33
CA LYS A 53 -21.48 2.74 0.18
C LYS A 53 -20.52 2.29 -0.93
N MET A 54 -19.32 2.85 -0.95
CA MET A 54 -18.30 2.52 -1.93
C MET A 54 -17.66 1.16 -1.63
N TYR A 55 -17.16 0.51 -2.68
CA TYR A 55 -16.24 -0.59 -2.48
C TYR A 55 -14.84 -0.03 -2.20
N PRO A 56 -14.21 -0.38 -1.07
CA PRO A 56 -12.89 0.11 -0.72
C PRO A 56 -11.82 -0.37 -1.72
N VAL A 57 -10.74 0.39 -1.84
CA VAL A 57 -9.58 -0.01 -2.64
C VAL A 57 -8.91 -1.19 -1.94
N GLY A 58 -8.60 -2.25 -2.69
CA GLY A 58 -7.90 -3.42 -2.15
C GLY A 58 -6.45 -3.08 -1.81
N LEU A 59 -6.16 -2.92 -0.52
CA LEU A 59 -4.82 -2.65 0.00
C LEU A 59 -4.33 -3.86 0.79
N ASN A 60 -3.20 -4.43 0.39
CA ASN A 60 -2.61 -5.58 1.09
C ASN A 60 -2.17 -5.16 2.51
N PRO A 61 -2.76 -5.72 3.58
CA PRO A 61 -2.44 -5.30 4.95
C PRO A 61 -1.04 -5.74 5.44
N ASN A 62 -0.35 -6.58 4.66
CA ASN A 62 1.07 -6.90 4.84
C ASN A 62 1.99 -6.10 3.90
N GLY A 63 1.49 -5.13 3.14
CA GLY A 63 2.30 -4.18 2.38
C GLY A 63 2.87 -4.67 1.04
N TYR A 64 2.83 -5.97 0.74
CA TYR A 64 3.36 -6.51 -0.51
C TYR A 64 2.59 -6.02 -1.74
N VAL A 65 3.33 -5.60 -2.76
CA VAL A 65 2.80 -5.29 -4.08
C VAL A 65 2.38 -6.55 -4.82
N LYS A 66 1.42 -6.40 -5.75
CA LYS A 66 1.00 -7.51 -6.61
C LYS A 66 1.96 -7.63 -7.79
N MET A 67 2.96 -8.51 -7.69
CA MET A 67 4.00 -8.72 -8.72
C MET A 67 3.44 -8.87 -10.15
N LYS A 68 2.35 -9.63 -10.31
CA LYS A 68 1.69 -9.77 -11.62
C LYS A 68 1.21 -8.43 -12.19
N GLY A 69 0.70 -7.53 -11.35
CA GLY A 69 0.28 -6.19 -11.79
C GLY A 69 1.46 -5.37 -12.27
N ILE A 70 2.56 -5.39 -11.52
CA ILE A 70 3.81 -4.71 -11.90
C ILE A 70 4.34 -5.24 -13.24
N GLN A 71 4.35 -6.56 -13.44
CA GLN A 71 4.77 -7.12 -14.73
C GLN A 71 3.85 -6.67 -15.88
N LEU A 72 2.54 -6.68 -15.68
CA LEU A 72 1.59 -6.21 -16.70
C LEU A 72 1.80 -4.73 -17.04
N ASP A 73 2.13 -3.89 -16.06
CA ASP A 73 2.44 -2.49 -16.29
C ASP A 73 3.74 -2.34 -17.10
N LEU A 74 4.80 -3.08 -16.74
CA LEU A 74 6.08 -3.10 -17.47
C LEU A 74 5.89 -3.54 -18.93
N ASP A 75 5.15 -4.63 -19.15
CA ASP A 75 4.81 -5.14 -20.48
C ASP A 75 4.05 -4.08 -21.29
N TRP A 76 3.05 -3.43 -20.68
CA TRP A 76 2.26 -2.39 -21.32
C TRP A 76 3.09 -1.18 -21.77
N TYR A 77 4.04 -0.74 -20.93
CA TYR A 77 4.96 0.36 -21.28
C TYR A 77 5.95 -0.06 -22.37
N LYS A 78 6.45 -1.29 -22.31
CA LYS A 78 7.37 -1.84 -23.32
C LYS A 78 6.71 -1.93 -24.70
N GLU A 79 5.49 -2.45 -24.78
CA GLU A 79 4.70 -2.56 -26.02
C GLU A 79 4.47 -1.20 -26.71
N ARG A 80 4.58 -0.09 -25.97
CA ARG A 80 4.36 1.28 -26.44
C ARG A 80 5.65 2.06 -26.65
N GLU A 81 6.80 1.40 -26.56
CA GLU A 81 8.12 2.03 -26.67
C GLU A 81 8.33 3.15 -25.62
N LEU A 82 7.63 3.06 -24.48
CA LEU A 82 7.72 4.01 -23.37
C LEU A 82 8.77 3.61 -22.32
N LEU A 83 9.26 2.37 -22.40
CA LEU A 83 10.31 1.84 -21.53
C LEU A 83 11.59 1.59 -22.33
N LYS A 84 12.74 1.94 -21.75
CA LYS A 84 14.05 1.62 -22.32
C LYS A 84 14.62 0.37 -21.65
N GLY A 85 14.96 -0.62 -22.46
CA GLY A 85 15.55 -1.87 -21.98
C GLY A 85 14.50 -2.90 -21.59
N GLU A 86 14.99 -4.01 -21.08
CA GLU A 86 14.22 -5.16 -20.63
C GLU A 86 14.22 -5.15 -19.11
N LEU A 87 13.03 -5.00 -18.49
CA LEU A 87 12.83 -5.07 -17.06
C LEU A 87 11.72 -6.08 -16.76
N ASN A 88 11.90 -6.86 -15.72
CA ASN A 88 10.87 -7.69 -15.12
C ASN A 88 10.50 -7.13 -13.74
N ALA A 89 9.39 -7.61 -13.18
CA ALA A 89 8.91 -7.13 -11.89
C ALA A 89 9.96 -7.30 -10.77
N GLU A 90 10.77 -8.36 -10.83
CA GLU A 90 11.85 -8.63 -9.87
C GLU A 90 12.99 -7.62 -9.95
N ASP A 91 13.17 -6.94 -11.10
CA ASP A 91 14.21 -5.93 -11.28
C ASP A 91 13.84 -4.58 -10.63
N VAL A 92 12.55 -4.36 -10.34
CA VAL A 92 12.01 -3.06 -9.90
C VAL A 92 11.32 -3.11 -8.54
N VAL A 93 11.16 -4.28 -7.94
CA VAL A 93 10.54 -4.46 -6.62
C VAL A 93 11.57 -4.89 -5.60
N ASP A 94 11.76 -4.05 -4.58
CA ASP A 94 12.52 -4.38 -3.38
C ASP A 94 11.55 -4.62 -2.21
N ASN A 95 11.44 -5.88 -1.77
CA ASN A 95 10.59 -6.27 -0.65
C ASN A 95 11.28 -6.14 0.72
N SER A 96 12.58 -5.81 0.79
CA SER A 96 13.34 -5.86 2.05
C SER A 96 12.73 -5.00 3.17
N PHE A 97 12.16 -3.84 2.83
CA PHE A 97 11.49 -2.96 3.79
C PHE A 97 10.14 -3.52 4.28
N VAL A 98 9.39 -4.17 3.39
CA VAL A 98 8.12 -4.82 3.73
C VAL A 98 8.40 -6.05 4.60
N ASP A 99 9.39 -6.85 4.23
CA ASP A 99 9.83 -8.02 4.99
C ASP A 99 10.25 -7.62 6.41
N TYR A 100 11.07 -6.58 6.55
CA TYR A 100 11.45 -6.02 7.85
C TYR A 100 10.23 -5.62 8.69
N ALA A 101 9.27 -4.92 8.07
CA ALA A 101 8.10 -4.43 8.78
C ALA A 101 7.13 -5.56 9.17
N VAL A 102 6.96 -6.58 8.33
CA VAL A 102 6.15 -7.77 8.63
C VAL A 102 6.82 -8.63 9.70
N GLU A 103 8.15 -8.79 9.66
CA GLU A 103 8.90 -9.47 10.73
C GLU A 103 8.67 -8.80 12.10
N LEU A 104 8.69 -7.46 12.13
CA LEU A 104 8.47 -6.70 13.35
C LEU A 104 7.00 -6.72 13.84
N LEU A 105 6.04 -6.61 12.92
CA LEU A 105 4.62 -6.44 13.24
C LEU A 105 3.83 -7.76 13.26
N GLY A 106 4.43 -8.86 12.80
CA GLY A 106 3.74 -10.10 12.48
C GLY A 106 2.83 -9.99 11.25
N GLU A 107 2.35 -11.10 10.71
CA GLU A 107 1.34 -11.10 9.65
C GLU A 107 -0.01 -10.60 10.17
N TYR A 108 -0.72 -9.82 9.34
CA TYR A 108 -2.08 -9.40 9.59
C TYR A 108 -3.05 -10.59 9.62
N LYS A 109 -4.06 -10.51 10.50
CA LYS A 109 -5.06 -11.55 10.75
C LYS A 109 -6.47 -11.01 10.61
#